data_AF-B0DV74-F1
#
_entry.id   AF-B0DV74-F1
#
_cell.length_a   1.000
_cell.length_b   1.000
_cell.length_c   1.000
_cell.angle_alpha   90.00
_cell.angle_beta   90.00
_cell.angle_gamma   90.00
#
_symmetry.space_group_name_H-M   'P 1'
#
loop_
_entity.id
_entity.type
_entity.pdbx_description
1 polymer ?
#
loop_
_entity_poly.entity_id
_entity_poly.type
_entity_poly.pdbx_seq_one_letter_code
_entity_poly.pdbx_strand_id
1 'polypeptide(L)'
;MRHSLTGTFVALVLFPLCCLAHPQESPPPVVTTTTCSYSCPPNDYSGFRLISKVDAIGYDSAYSIFECVYRDEVVGGVKKAQTCSYHKNSGLRALSSQAIPSCPTQALPCMAGSQPVFSNMDGKTPETPPWVESGRFLLWKKENPSRD
;
A
#
# COMPACT_ATOMS: atom_id res chain seq x y z
N MET A 1 34.89 -80.66 -17.56
CA MET A 1 34.25 -80.73 -18.89
C MET A 1 33.04 -79.81 -18.89
N ARG A 2 32.97 -78.89 -19.87
CA ARG A 2 31.75 -78.33 -20.50
C ARG A 2 30.85 -77.42 -19.63
N HIS A 3 30.96 -76.09 -19.77
CA HIS A 3 30.15 -75.16 -20.60
C HIS A 3 29.11 -74.42 -19.72
N SER A 4 29.20 -73.08 -19.57
CA SER A 4 28.50 -72.04 -20.38
C SER A 4 27.06 -71.80 -19.84
N LEU A 5 26.43 -70.62 -19.72
CA LEU A 5 26.54 -69.30 -20.31
C LEU A 5 26.05 -68.21 -19.32
N THR A 6 26.60 -67.02 -19.53
CA THR A 6 26.07 -65.66 -19.33
C THR A 6 24.54 -65.48 -19.28
N GLY A 7 24.10 -64.59 -18.38
CA GLY A 7 22.78 -63.96 -18.41
C GLY A 7 22.84 -62.55 -17.83
N THR A 8 23.16 -61.55 -18.65
CA THR A 8 23.15 -60.13 -18.31
C THR A 8 21.71 -59.61 -18.36
N PHE A 9 21.12 -59.28 -17.21
CA PHE A 9 19.81 -58.64 -17.14
C PHE A 9 19.99 -57.11 -17.18
N VAL A 10 19.66 -56.50 -18.32
CA VAL A 10 19.52 -55.04 -18.44
C VAL A 10 18.10 -54.68 -18.02
N ALA A 11 17.95 -54.16 -16.80
CA ALA A 11 16.68 -53.63 -16.31
C ALA A 11 16.54 -52.16 -16.76
N LEU A 12 15.81 -51.96 -17.85
CA LEU A 12 15.31 -50.65 -18.29
C LEU A 12 14.13 -50.27 -17.40
N VAL A 13 14.38 -49.49 -16.35
CA VAL A 13 13.32 -48.92 -15.50
C VAL A 13 12.90 -47.58 -16.09
N LEU A 14 11.84 -47.63 -16.90
CA LEU A 14 11.08 -46.46 -17.36
C LEU A 14 10.41 -45.80 -16.15
N PHE A 15 10.98 -44.71 -15.63
CA PHE A 15 10.30 -43.86 -14.66
C PHE A 15 9.25 -43.02 -15.40
N PRO A 16 7.95 -43.10 -15.02
CA PRO A 16 6.92 -42.30 -15.64
C PRO A 16 7.09 -40.84 -15.21
N LEU A 17 7.10 -39.92 -16.18
CA LEU A 17 6.88 -38.51 -15.92
C LEU A 17 5.48 -38.35 -15.32
N CYS A 18 5.39 -38.38 -13.99
CA CYS A 18 4.25 -37.83 -13.28
C CYS A 18 4.30 -36.31 -13.48
N CYS A 19 3.60 -35.84 -14.51
CA CYS A 19 3.18 -34.45 -14.60
C CYS A 19 2.39 -34.13 -13.33
N LEU A 20 3.06 -33.51 -12.35
CA LEU A 20 2.40 -32.80 -11.26
C LEU A 20 1.67 -31.62 -11.90
N ALA A 21 0.42 -31.85 -12.29
CA ALA A 21 -0.53 -30.79 -12.54
C ALA A 21 -0.66 -30.01 -11.22
N HIS A 22 0.05 -28.88 -11.13
CA HIS A 22 -0.25 -27.88 -10.11
C HIS A 22 -1.74 -27.54 -10.24
N PRO A 23 -2.54 -27.64 -9.17
CA PRO A 23 -3.85 -27.03 -9.15
C PRO A 23 -3.63 -25.55 -9.51
N GLN A 24 -4.10 -25.15 -10.68
CA GLN A 24 -4.09 -23.76 -11.08
C GLN A 24 -5.12 -23.07 -10.18
N GLU A 25 -4.66 -22.60 -9.01
CA GLU A 25 -5.45 -21.76 -8.14
C GLU A 25 -5.88 -20.57 -8.99
N SER A 26 -7.19 -20.51 -9.27
CA SER A 26 -7.80 -19.40 -9.98
C SER A 26 -7.31 -18.12 -9.32
N PRO A 27 -6.77 -17.14 -10.09
CA PRO A 27 -6.34 -15.88 -9.50
C PRO A 27 -7.48 -15.33 -8.65
N PRO A 28 -7.21 -14.87 -7.42
CA PRO A 28 -8.26 -14.37 -6.55
C PRO A 28 -9.07 -13.32 -7.32
N PRO A 29 -10.40 -13.29 -7.18
CA PRO A 29 -11.21 -12.30 -7.85
C PRO A 29 -10.63 -10.93 -7.53
N VAL A 30 -10.26 -10.18 -8.57
CA VAL A 30 -9.85 -8.78 -8.41
C VAL A 30 -11.07 -8.09 -7.81
N VAL A 31 -10.98 -7.76 -6.52
CA VAL A 31 -12.03 -7.05 -5.79
C VAL A 31 -12.05 -5.62 -6.34
N THR A 32 -12.77 -5.43 -7.44
CA THR A 32 -12.83 -4.15 -8.19
C THR A 32 -13.85 -3.17 -7.63
N THR A 33 -14.35 -3.38 -6.41
CA THR A 33 -15.21 -2.41 -5.74
C THR A 33 -14.69 -2.14 -4.34
N THR A 34 -13.56 -1.44 -4.22
CA THR A 34 -13.24 -0.75 -2.98
C THR A 34 -14.24 0.38 -2.85
N THR A 35 -15.38 0.10 -2.22
CA THR A 35 -16.41 1.09 -1.94
C THR A 35 -15.81 2.10 -0.98
N CYS A 36 -15.33 3.19 -1.55
CA CYS A 36 -14.77 4.31 -0.81
C CYS A 36 -15.83 4.84 0.14
N SER A 37 -15.58 4.75 1.46
CA SER A 37 -16.44 5.40 2.45
C SER A 37 -15.87 6.76 2.85
N TYR A 38 -14.54 6.87 2.95
CA TYR A 38 -13.82 8.09 3.29
C TYR A 38 -12.57 8.29 2.42
N SER A 39 -12.18 9.55 2.24
CA SER A 39 -11.06 9.95 1.37
C SER A 39 -10.42 11.27 1.81
N CYS A 40 -9.32 11.63 1.15
CA CYS A 40 -8.66 12.94 1.19
C CYS A 40 -8.93 13.70 -0.12
N PRO A 41 -10.10 14.33 -0.29
CA PRO A 41 -10.37 15.13 -1.47
C PRO A 41 -9.37 16.30 -1.59
N PRO A 42 -9.26 16.95 -2.76
CA PRO A 42 -8.25 17.98 -3.00
C PRO A 42 -8.26 19.13 -1.99
N ASN A 43 -9.41 19.43 -1.40
CA ASN A 43 -9.59 20.51 -0.44
C ASN A 43 -10.18 20.00 0.88
N ASP A 44 -9.81 20.64 1.99
CA ASP A 44 -10.37 20.37 3.32
C ASP A 44 -11.73 21.07 3.54
N TYR A 45 -12.30 20.92 4.74
CA TYR A 45 -13.55 21.57 5.15
C TYR A 45 -13.49 23.10 5.11
N SER A 46 -12.29 23.68 5.15
CA SER A 46 -12.04 25.12 5.10
C SER A 46 -11.71 25.61 3.69
N GLY A 47 -11.71 24.71 2.69
CA GLY A 47 -11.40 25.02 1.29
C GLY A 47 -9.92 25.11 0.98
N PHE A 48 -9.02 24.77 1.91
CA PHE A 48 -7.58 24.73 1.64
C PHE A 48 -7.19 23.44 0.94
N ARG A 49 -6.30 23.57 -0.05
CA ARG A 49 -5.78 22.42 -0.78
C ARG A 49 -4.93 21.54 0.14
N LEU A 50 -5.25 20.24 0.19
CA LEU A 50 -4.42 19.24 0.85
C LEU A 50 -3.08 19.12 0.14
N ILE A 51 -2.06 18.80 0.92
CA ILE A 51 -0.68 18.68 0.44
C ILE A 51 -0.51 17.27 -0.14
N SER A 52 0.15 17.19 -1.30
CA SER A 52 0.56 15.91 -1.86
C SER A 52 1.88 15.48 -1.20
N LYS A 53 1.98 14.24 -0.74
CA LYS A 53 3.15 13.69 -0.07
C LYS A 53 3.34 12.23 -0.47
N VAL A 54 4.52 11.92 -0.99
CA VAL A 54 4.84 10.61 -1.59
C VAL A 54 4.89 9.45 -0.58
N ASP A 55 5.08 9.76 0.71
CA ASP A 55 5.16 8.79 1.80
C ASP A 55 3.86 8.67 2.60
N ALA A 56 2.79 9.35 2.17
CA ALA A 56 1.47 9.22 2.79
C ALA A 56 0.84 7.87 2.43
N ILE A 57 0.20 7.23 3.42
CA ILE A 57 -0.47 5.94 3.24
C ILE A 57 -1.75 6.10 2.38
N GLY A 58 -1.82 5.41 1.24
CA GLY A 58 -2.98 5.41 0.34
C GLY A 58 -4.13 4.48 0.76
N TYR A 59 -5.28 4.53 0.06
CA TYR A 59 -6.36 3.53 0.30
C TYR A 59 -5.97 2.13 -0.11
N ASP A 60 -5.18 2.03 -1.17
CA ASP A 60 -4.75 0.79 -1.79
C ASP A 60 -3.71 0.06 -0.95
N SER A 61 -3.21 0.71 0.11
CA SER A 61 -2.38 0.09 1.12
C SER A 61 -2.98 -1.16 1.74
N ALA A 62 -2.10 -2.04 2.22
CA ALA A 62 -2.49 -3.17 3.06
C ALA A 62 -2.98 -2.75 4.46
N TYR A 63 -2.75 -1.49 4.86
CA TYR A 63 -3.16 -1.02 6.19
C TYR A 63 -4.67 -0.82 6.29
N SER A 64 -5.20 -0.84 7.51
CA SER A 64 -6.60 -0.46 7.79
C SER A 64 -6.81 1.06 7.85
N ILE A 65 -5.77 1.84 7.56
CA ILE A 65 -5.75 3.30 7.64
C ILE A 65 -5.28 3.92 6.31
N PHE A 66 -5.57 5.20 6.15
CA PHE A 66 -5.03 6.06 5.10
C PHE A 66 -4.65 7.42 5.70
N GLU A 67 -3.89 8.23 4.97
CA GLU A 67 -3.40 9.50 5.46
C GLU A 67 -3.78 10.67 4.56
N CYS A 68 -4.26 11.73 5.21
CA CYS A 68 -4.46 13.05 4.61
C CYS A 68 -3.43 14.02 5.18
N VAL A 69 -2.79 14.80 4.33
CA VAL A 69 -1.80 15.81 4.73
C VAL A 69 -2.42 17.19 4.60
N TYR A 70 -2.79 17.77 5.75
CA TYR A 70 -3.39 19.08 5.85
C TYR A 70 -2.33 20.18 5.94
N ARG A 71 -2.71 21.39 5.55
CA ARG A 71 -1.93 22.58 5.87
C ARG A 71 -2.11 22.90 7.34
N ASP A 72 -1.01 23.03 8.06
CA ASP A 72 -1.00 23.55 9.43
C ASP A 72 -0.41 24.96 9.42
N GLU A 73 -1.24 25.93 9.78
CA GLU A 73 -0.84 27.33 9.87
C GLU A 73 -0.26 27.60 11.26
N VAL A 74 1.05 27.45 11.40
CA VAL A 74 1.72 27.74 12.68
C VAL A 74 2.03 29.23 12.79
N VAL A 75 1.74 29.78 13.97
CA VAL A 75 2.10 31.12 14.43
C VAL A 75 3.60 31.36 14.18
N GLY A 76 3.93 32.37 13.36
CA GLY A 76 5.33 32.70 13.01
C GLY A 76 5.72 32.47 11.55
N GLY A 77 4.78 32.06 10.68
CA GLY A 77 4.96 32.10 9.21
C GLY A 77 5.60 30.88 8.57
N VAL A 78 6.00 29.87 9.35
CA VAL A 78 6.45 28.58 8.82
C VAL A 78 5.22 27.69 8.62
N LYS A 79 4.78 27.53 7.38
CA LYS A 79 3.73 26.56 7.02
C LYS A 79 4.26 25.16 7.31
N LYS A 80 3.66 24.45 8.26
CA LYS A 80 3.93 23.02 8.46
C LYS A 80 2.85 22.20 7.77
N ALA A 81 3.24 21.04 7.27
CA ALA A 81 2.30 20.04 6.82
C ALA A 81 1.96 19.14 8.02
N GLN A 82 0.68 18.88 8.24
CA GLN A 82 0.22 17.97 9.29
C GLN A 82 -0.36 16.72 8.65
N THR A 83 0.32 15.59 8.83
CA THR A 83 -0.22 14.28 8.44
C THR A 83 -1.24 13.81 9.48
N CYS A 84 -2.42 13.43 9.01
CA CYS A 84 -3.49 12.88 9.82
C CYS A 84 -3.91 11.51 9.26
N SER A 85 -3.90 10.50 10.11
CA SER A 85 -4.24 9.12 9.77
C SER A 85 -5.69 8.83 10.15
N TYR A 86 -6.40 8.09 9.31
CA TYR A 86 -7.82 7.77 9.44
C TYR A 86 -8.09 6.32 9.14
N HIS A 87 -9.04 5.71 9.87
CA HIS A 87 -9.52 4.37 9.54
C HIS A 87 -10.32 4.37 8.24
N LYS A 88 -10.02 3.45 7.32
CA LYS A 88 -10.69 3.37 5.99
C LYS A 88 -12.22 3.20 6.12
N ASN A 89 -12.66 2.42 7.09
CA ASN A 89 -14.07 2.02 7.23
C ASN A 89 -14.94 3.03 7.98
N SER A 90 -14.37 3.77 8.94
CA SER A 90 -15.13 4.71 9.79
C SER A 90 -14.77 6.17 9.55
N GLY A 91 -13.64 6.44 8.89
CA GLY A 91 -13.10 7.77 8.70
C GLY A 91 -12.61 8.41 10.00
N LEU A 92 -12.68 7.75 11.16
CA LEU A 92 -12.27 8.34 12.43
C LEU A 92 -10.74 8.42 12.53
N ARG A 93 -10.25 9.43 13.24
CA ARG A 93 -8.81 9.60 13.53
C ARG A 93 -8.21 8.32 14.13
N ALA A 94 -7.07 7.94 13.59
CA ALA A 94 -6.27 6.80 14.01
C ALA A 94 -4.91 7.25 14.56
N LEU A 95 -4.22 6.34 15.25
CA LEU A 95 -2.84 6.51 15.71
C LEU A 95 -2.61 7.85 16.46
N SER A 96 -1.48 8.51 16.20
CA SER A 96 -1.08 9.77 16.81
C SER A 96 -2.04 10.92 16.49
N SER A 97 -2.79 10.86 15.39
CA SER A 97 -3.73 11.91 15.00
C SER A 97 -4.84 12.12 16.02
N GLN A 98 -5.16 11.12 16.84
CA GLN A 98 -6.11 11.25 17.96
C GLN A 98 -5.69 12.30 18.98
N ALA A 99 -4.39 12.52 19.15
CA ALA A 99 -3.82 13.49 20.07
C ALA A 99 -3.52 14.86 19.41
N ILE A 100 -3.78 15.02 18.11
CA ILE A 100 -3.47 16.23 17.35
C ILE A 100 -4.76 17.03 17.11
N PRO A 101 -4.95 18.19 17.77
CA PRO A 101 -6.19 18.95 17.65
C PRO A 101 -6.44 19.51 16.25
N SER A 102 -5.39 19.78 15.48
CA SER A 102 -5.50 20.27 14.10
C SER A 102 -5.96 19.20 13.11
N CYS A 103 -5.91 17.92 13.47
CA CYS A 103 -6.48 16.86 12.65
C CYS A 103 -8.01 16.82 12.81
N PRO A 104 -8.79 16.94 11.72
CA PRO A 104 -10.24 16.74 11.75
C PRO A 104 -10.61 15.42 12.41
N THR A 105 -11.66 15.40 13.22
CA THR A 105 -12.13 14.19 13.94
C THR A 105 -12.49 13.04 13.00
N GLN A 106 -12.96 13.37 11.80
CA GLN A 106 -13.34 12.43 10.77
C GLN A 106 -12.85 12.92 9.40
N ALA A 107 -12.42 11.99 8.56
CA ALA A 107 -12.10 12.26 7.17
C ALA A 107 -13.36 12.58 6.36
N LEU A 108 -13.15 13.20 5.20
CA LEU A 108 -14.24 13.55 4.30
C LEU A 108 -14.82 12.29 3.65
N PRO A 109 -16.16 12.16 3.58
CA PRO A 109 -16.78 11.03 2.92
C PRO A 109 -16.48 11.06 1.42
N CYS A 110 -16.45 9.90 0.79
CA CYS A 110 -16.34 9.82 -0.65
C CYS A 110 -17.63 10.28 -1.31
N MET A 111 -17.51 10.80 -2.53
CA MET A 111 -18.71 10.98 -3.36
C MET A 111 -19.22 9.59 -3.77
N ALA A 112 -20.54 9.44 -3.85
CA ALA A 112 -21.14 8.16 -4.22
C ALA A 112 -20.61 7.70 -5.59
N GLY A 113 -20.03 6.50 -5.64
CA GLY A 113 -19.44 5.93 -6.86
C GLY A 113 -18.06 6.48 -7.24
N SER A 114 -17.44 7.33 -6.41
CA SER A 114 -16.08 7.82 -6.68
C SER A 114 -15.01 6.86 -6.16
N GLN A 115 -13.90 6.79 -6.88
CA GLN A 115 -12.67 6.23 -6.34
C GLN A 115 -12.15 7.09 -5.19
N PRO A 116 -11.50 6.47 -4.20
CA PRO A 116 -10.92 7.21 -3.11
C PRO A 116 -9.75 8.08 -3.57
N VAL A 117 -9.63 9.26 -2.95
CA VAL A 117 -8.63 10.28 -3.25
C VAL A 117 -7.67 10.42 -2.06
N PHE A 118 -6.38 10.70 -2.30
CA PHE A 118 -5.32 10.70 -1.26
C PHE A 118 -4.37 11.86 -1.36
N SER A 119 -3.63 12.10 -0.29
CA SER A 119 -2.42 12.93 -0.36
C SER A 119 -1.29 12.29 -1.19
N ASN A 120 -1.39 11.04 -1.66
CA ASN A 120 -0.43 10.45 -2.59
C ASN A 120 -1.05 10.19 -3.98
N MET A 121 -1.83 11.15 -4.51
CA MET A 121 -2.61 10.97 -5.75
C MET A 121 -1.80 10.50 -6.96
N ASP A 122 -0.50 10.79 -7.00
CA ASP A 122 0.31 10.47 -8.15
C ASP A 122 0.60 8.97 -8.26
N GLY A 123 0.50 8.18 -7.18
CA GLY A 123 0.65 6.72 -7.17
C GLY A 123 1.96 6.16 -7.76
N LYS A 124 2.85 7.04 -8.23
CA LYS A 124 4.09 6.75 -8.94
C LYS A 124 5.21 6.31 -8.01
N THR A 125 4.97 6.34 -6.71
CA THR A 125 5.95 5.96 -5.69
C THR A 125 5.34 4.84 -4.87
N PRO A 126 5.94 3.65 -4.85
CA PRO A 126 5.39 2.51 -4.12
C PRO A 126 5.35 2.83 -2.63
N GLU A 127 4.33 2.29 -1.95
CA GLU A 127 4.23 2.37 -0.50
C GLU A 127 5.53 1.90 0.13
N THR A 128 6.09 2.73 0.99
CA THR A 128 7.28 2.37 1.74
C THR A 128 6.83 1.38 2.83
N PRO A 129 7.25 0.10 2.78
CA PRO A 129 6.78 -0.87 3.75
C PRO A 129 7.24 -0.50 5.17
N PRO A 130 6.51 -0.92 6.21
CA PRO A 130 6.68 -0.40 7.57
C PRO A 130 8.06 -0.70 8.17
N TRP A 131 8.75 -1.74 7.70
CA TRP A 131 10.12 -2.05 8.15
C TRP A 131 11.19 -1.09 7.60
N VAL A 132 10.81 -0.16 6.72
CA VAL A 132 11.67 0.91 6.19
C VAL A 132 11.46 2.17 7.04
N GLU A 133 11.33 2.01 8.36
CA GLU A 133 11.25 3.14 9.29
C GLU A 133 12.56 3.94 9.28
N SER A 134 12.40 5.23 8.96
CA SER A 134 13.27 6.38 9.22
C SER A 134 14.67 6.44 8.57
N GLY A 135 15.41 5.33 8.44
CA GLY A 135 16.79 5.38 7.92
C GLY A 135 16.88 5.36 6.39
N ARG A 136 16.04 4.53 5.75
CA ARG A 136 16.09 4.28 4.30
C ARG A 136 15.23 5.24 3.48
N PHE A 137 14.18 5.82 4.06
CA PHE A 137 13.45 6.92 3.42
C PHE A 137 14.34 8.16 3.24
N LEU A 138 15.18 8.49 4.24
CA LEU A 138 16.15 9.58 4.11
C LEU A 138 17.20 9.31 3.01
N LEU A 139 17.59 8.05 2.82
CA LEU A 139 18.44 7.63 1.70
C LEU A 139 17.73 7.78 0.35
N TRP A 140 16.49 7.31 0.23
CA TRP A 140 15.69 7.49 -0.98
C TRP A 140 15.50 8.98 -1.32
N LYS A 141 15.25 9.81 -0.30
CA LYS A 141 15.11 11.26 -0.42
C LYS A 141 16.39 11.94 -0.88
N LYS A 142 17.53 11.50 -0.34
CA LYS A 142 18.86 11.92 -0.80
C LYS A 142 19.11 11.53 -2.27
N GLU A 143 18.62 10.38 -2.70
CA GLU A 143 18.75 9.88 -4.07
C GLU A 143 17.77 10.55 -5.06
N ASN A 144 16.69 11.16 -4.57
CA ASN A 144 15.61 11.74 -5.39
C ASN A 144 15.25 13.18 -4.94
N PRO A 145 16.19 14.15 -4.97
CA PRO A 145 16.01 15.47 -4.36
C PRO A 145 14.99 16.39 -5.06
N SER A 146 14.56 16.05 -6.28
CA SER A 146 13.59 16.85 -7.06
C SER A 146 12.13 16.48 -6.82
N ARG A 147 11.85 15.53 -5.92
CA ARG A 147 10.51 14.98 -5.67
C ARG A 147 9.89 15.42 -4.32
N ASP A 148 10.39 16.53 -3.77
CA ASP A 148 9.84 17.20 -2.59
C ASP A 148 8.71 18.18 -2.93
#